data_AF-A0A3R7LJU2-F1
#
_entry.id   AF-A0A3R7LJU2-F1
#
_cell.length_a   1.000
_cell.length_b   1.000
_cell.length_c   1.000
_cell.angle_alpha   90.00
_cell.angle_beta   90.00
_cell.angle_gamma   90.00
#
_symmetry.space_group_name_H-M   'P 1'
#
loop_
_entity.id
_entity.type
_entity.pdbx_description
1 polymer ?
#
loop_
_entity_poly.entity_id
_entity_poly.type
_entity_poly.pdbx_seq_one_letter_code
_entity_poly.pdbx_strand_id
1 'polypeptide(L)'
;MTVGKPPSINKRPMLTASPPALRRATFFVAAMMASLLLLSVAGSEEVVVGVLDGTRKLNAGDIKAGFRAGEKNFITRCGDFDTHGDRFIVVLEMGNFSDYLVPKAGVTLCGLLTNPTGAQRYLYAPQDPRKATWDGHTLPIAPSRYTTALGGSA
;
A
#
# COMPACT_ATOMS: atom_id res chain seq x y z
N MET A 1 73.00 -63.97 17.31
CA MET A 1 73.37 -62.69 17.95
C MET A 1 73.19 -61.58 16.95
N THR A 2 72.46 -60.55 17.35
CA THR A 2 71.98 -59.37 16.60
C THR A 2 73.08 -58.40 16.19
N VAL A 3 73.00 -57.81 14.99
CA VAL A 3 73.37 -56.41 14.62
C VAL A 3 72.77 -56.17 13.22
N GLY A 4 72.13 -55.08 12.80
CA GLY A 4 71.78 -53.78 13.33
C GLY A 4 71.19 -52.97 12.15
N LYS A 5 70.06 -52.30 12.39
CA LYS A 5 69.24 -51.53 11.42
C LYS A 5 69.90 -50.19 11.05
N PRO A 6 69.76 -49.67 9.81
CA PRO A 6 69.98 -48.25 9.49
C PRO A 6 68.66 -47.45 9.31
N PRO A 7 68.70 -46.09 9.35
CA PRO A 7 67.63 -45.29 9.96
C PRO A 7 66.75 -44.45 9.00
N SER A 8 65.59 -44.06 9.55
CA SER A 8 64.83 -42.78 9.46
C SER A 8 64.58 -42.10 8.10
N ILE A 9 63.32 -41.74 7.83
CA ILE A 9 62.84 -40.33 7.84
C ILE A 9 61.31 -40.30 7.87
N ASN A 10 60.80 -39.57 8.85
CA ASN A 10 59.40 -39.32 9.16
C ASN A 10 58.97 -38.04 8.44
N LYS A 11 57.92 -38.08 7.60
CA LYS A 11 57.27 -36.86 7.07
C LYS A 11 55.77 -36.92 7.36
N ARG A 12 55.35 -36.02 8.24
CA ARG A 12 53.97 -35.74 8.64
C ARG A 12 53.15 -35.25 7.45
N PRO A 13 51.83 -35.51 7.40
CA PRO A 13 50.93 -34.82 6.49
C PRO A 13 50.85 -33.34 6.84
N MET A 14 50.99 -32.52 5.81
CA MET A 14 50.89 -31.06 5.84
C MET A 14 49.42 -30.67 6.04
N LEU A 15 49.11 -30.09 7.20
CA LEU A 15 47.84 -29.42 7.46
C LEU A 15 47.77 -28.15 6.61
N THR A 16 46.93 -28.17 5.58
CA THR A 16 46.57 -27.00 4.79
C THR A 16 45.72 -26.06 5.65
N ALA A 17 46.30 -24.93 6.03
CA ALA A 17 45.59 -23.84 6.69
C ALA A 17 44.59 -23.20 5.72
N SER A 18 43.30 -23.15 6.10
CA SER A 18 42.31 -22.33 5.41
C SER A 18 42.59 -20.84 5.67
N PRO A 19 42.56 -19.96 4.63
CA PRO A 19 42.80 -18.55 4.83
C PRO A 19 41.60 -17.87 5.54
N PRO A 20 41.84 -16.88 6.42
CA PRO A 20 40.81 -16.25 7.26
C PRO A 20 39.95 -15.21 6.52
N ALA A 21 40.11 -15.07 5.20
CA ALA A 21 39.49 -13.98 4.43
C ALA A 21 37.99 -14.22 4.13
N LEU A 22 37.51 -15.46 4.15
CA LEU A 22 36.14 -15.79 3.71
C LEU A 22 35.07 -15.50 4.77
N ARG A 23 35.44 -15.43 6.06
CA ARG A 23 34.45 -15.18 7.14
C ARG A 23 34.01 -13.71 7.24
N ARG A 24 34.83 -12.74 6.82
CA ARG A 24 34.45 -11.31 6.96
C ARG A 24 33.42 -10.88 5.91
N ALA A 25 33.52 -11.36 4.68
CA ALA A 25 32.61 -10.94 3.60
C ALA A 25 31.16 -11.38 3.83
N THR A 26 30.92 -12.54 4.45
CA THR A 26 29.57 -13.06 4.70
C THR A 26 28.81 -12.30 5.78
N PHE A 27 29.48 -11.79 6.82
CA PHE A 27 28.81 -10.99 7.87
C PHE A 27 28.36 -9.62 7.37
N PHE A 28 29.14 -8.96 6.50
CA PHE A 28 28.76 -7.65 5.95
C PHE A 28 27.55 -7.74 5.00
N VAL A 29 27.46 -8.80 4.20
CA VAL A 29 26.31 -9.01 3.29
C VAL A 29 25.04 -9.33 4.07
N ALA A 30 25.12 -10.15 5.11
CA ALA A 30 23.97 -10.45 5.96
C ALA A 30 23.46 -9.20 6.71
N ALA A 31 24.36 -8.35 7.20
CA ALA A 31 23.99 -7.10 7.87
C ALA A 31 23.37 -6.07 6.89
N MET A 32 23.88 -5.98 5.65
CA MET A 32 23.26 -5.12 4.62
C MET A 32 21.90 -5.62 4.15
N MET A 33 21.72 -6.94 3.97
CA MET A 33 20.43 -7.55 3.61
C MET A 33 19.40 -7.42 4.75
N ALA A 34 19.83 -7.53 6.01
CA ALA A 34 18.97 -7.27 7.16
C ALA A 34 18.60 -5.78 7.32
N SER A 35 19.49 -4.87 6.90
CA SER A 35 19.24 -3.43 6.93
C SER A 35 18.29 -2.96 5.82
N LEU A 36 18.24 -3.64 4.67
CA LEU A 36 17.27 -3.34 3.61
C LEU A 36 15.83 -3.82 3.92
N LEU A 37 15.66 -4.73 4.87
CA LEU A 37 14.33 -5.25 5.27
C LEU A 37 13.58 -4.30 6.21
N LEU A 38 14.21 -3.22 6.66
CA LEU A 38 13.58 -2.13 7.41
C LEU A 38 13.14 -0.99 6.48
N LEU A 39 12.69 -1.32 5.26
CA LEU A 39 11.90 -0.40 4.46
C LEU A 39 10.63 -0.09 5.25
N SER A 40 10.65 1.10 5.86
CA SER A 40 9.56 1.75 6.56
C SER A 40 8.20 1.33 5.98
N VAL A 41 7.36 0.73 6.82
CA VAL A 41 5.91 0.77 6.60
C VAL A 41 5.56 2.25 6.61
N ALA A 42 5.47 2.86 5.44
CA ALA A 42 4.93 4.20 5.30
C ALA A 42 3.52 4.13 5.89
N GLY A 43 3.31 4.77 7.03
CA GLY A 43 1.98 4.87 7.62
C GLY A 43 1.03 5.45 6.58
N SER A 44 -0.15 4.85 6.45
CA SER A 44 -1.22 5.42 5.64
C SER A 44 -1.64 6.74 6.29
N GLU A 45 -1.41 7.87 5.64
CA GLU A 45 -1.90 9.16 6.11
C GLU A 45 -3.41 9.24 5.83
N GLU A 46 -4.19 9.49 6.88
CA GLU A 46 -5.63 9.72 6.72
C GLU A 46 -5.86 11.20 6.42
N VAL A 47 -6.43 11.48 5.25
CA VAL A 47 -6.70 12.84 4.80
C VAL A 47 -8.20 13.05 4.65
N VAL A 48 -8.74 14.03 5.37
CA VAL A 48 -10.15 14.42 5.24
C VAL A 48 -10.32 15.23 3.95
N VAL A 49 -10.82 14.57 2.91
CA VAL A 49 -11.11 15.20 1.61
C VAL A 49 -12.31 16.13 1.68
N GLY A 50 -13.28 15.87 2.56
CA GLY A 50 -14.44 16.74 2.73
C GLY A 50 -15.34 16.32 3.89
N VAL A 51 -16.16 17.26 4.33
CA VAL A 51 -17.21 17.07 5.33
C VAL A 51 -18.47 17.72 4.78
N LEU A 52 -19.59 16.98 4.76
CA LEU A 52 -20.86 17.44 4.17
C LEU A 52 -21.97 17.38 5.21
N ASP A 53 -22.62 18.51 5.46
CA ASP A 53 -23.72 18.65 6.42
C ASP A 53 -25.11 18.34 5.82
N GLY A 54 -25.17 17.98 4.53
CA GLY A 54 -26.40 17.66 3.81
C GLY A 54 -27.22 18.86 3.34
N THR A 55 -26.80 20.10 3.62
CA THR A 55 -27.52 21.32 3.19
C THR A 55 -27.31 21.66 1.71
N ARG A 56 -26.31 21.05 1.07
CA ARG A 56 -25.95 21.25 -0.33
C ARG A 56 -25.79 19.91 -1.04
N LYS A 57 -26.42 19.78 -2.21
CA LYS A 57 -26.11 18.70 -3.15
C LYS A 57 -24.79 18.99 -3.85
N LEU A 58 -23.85 18.05 -3.81
CA LEU A 58 -22.62 18.15 -4.61
C LEU A 58 -22.85 17.78 -6.06
N ASN A 59 -22.23 18.53 -6.96
CA ASN A 59 -22.05 18.15 -8.35
C ASN A 59 -20.57 17.96 -8.69
N ALA A 60 -20.29 17.41 -9.87
CA ALA A 60 -18.91 17.18 -10.34
C ALA A 60 -18.06 18.46 -10.41
N GLY A 61 -18.68 19.61 -10.68
CA GLY A 61 -18.02 20.91 -10.65
C GLY A 61 -17.56 21.30 -9.25
N ASP A 62 -18.41 21.11 -8.24
CA ASP A 62 -18.07 21.37 -6.83
C ASP A 62 -16.87 20.52 -6.38
N ILE A 63 -16.84 19.24 -6.76
CA ILE A 63 -15.77 18.30 -6.41
C ILE A 63 -14.44 18.67 -7.10
N LYS A 64 -14.51 19.08 -8.37
CA LYS A 64 -13.33 19.49 -9.16
C LYS A 64 -12.80 20.86 -8.77
N ALA A 65 -13.66 21.79 -8.40
CA ALA A 65 -13.24 23.12 -7.98
C ALA A 65 -12.75 23.11 -6.52
N GLY A 66 -13.35 22.25 -5.70
CA GLY A 66 -13.40 22.40 -4.25
C GLY A 66 -14.42 23.47 -3.84
N PHE A 67 -14.91 23.40 -2.60
CA PHE A 67 -15.64 24.51 -1.98
C PHE A 67 -15.46 24.48 -0.46
N ARG A 68 -15.70 25.63 0.18
CA ARG A 68 -15.72 25.76 1.64
C ARG A 68 -16.82 26.73 2.05
N ALA A 69 -17.90 26.22 2.61
CA ALA A 69 -18.98 27.01 3.20
C ALA A 69 -18.85 27.13 4.73
N GLY A 70 -18.05 26.27 5.35
CA GLY A 70 -17.72 26.29 6.77
C GLY A 70 -16.81 25.12 7.13
N GLU A 71 -16.56 24.92 8.43
CA GLU A 71 -15.72 23.82 8.92
C GLU A 71 -16.38 22.44 8.76
N LYS A 72 -17.72 22.40 8.69
CA LYS A 72 -18.51 21.16 8.55
C LYS A 72 -19.19 21.02 7.19
N ASN A 73 -18.84 21.87 6.23
CA ASN A 73 -19.42 21.84 4.90
C ASN A 73 -18.39 22.33 3.87
N PHE A 74 -17.51 21.41 3.48
CA PHE A 74 -16.44 21.68 2.53
C PHE A 74 -16.05 20.41 1.78
N ILE A 75 -15.42 20.61 0.62
CA ILE A 75 -14.66 19.58 -0.08
C ILE A 75 -13.38 20.21 -0.64
N THR A 76 -12.25 19.55 -0.41
CA THR A 76 -10.99 19.90 -1.05
C THR A 76 -11.05 19.52 -2.52
N ARG A 77 -10.36 20.28 -3.36
CA ARG A 77 -10.28 19.99 -4.80
C ARG A 77 -9.71 18.58 -4.99
N CYS A 78 -10.46 17.72 -5.67
CA CYS A 78 -10.04 16.32 -5.85
C CYS A 78 -8.71 16.17 -6.61
N GLY A 79 -8.35 17.14 -7.46
CA GLY A 79 -7.14 17.09 -8.28
C GLY A 79 -5.86 17.33 -7.49
N ASP A 80 -5.97 17.89 -6.28
CA ASP A 80 -4.84 18.09 -5.37
C ASP A 80 -4.24 16.74 -4.91
N PHE A 81 -4.97 15.64 -5.13
CA PHE A 81 -4.58 14.28 -4.77
C PHE A 81 -4.15 13.41 -5.98
N ASP A 82 -4.12 13.95 -7.20
CA ASP A 82 -3.83 13.16 -8.40
C ASP A 82 -2.42 12.53 -8.38
N THR A 83 -1.49 13.13 -7.61
CA THR A 83 -0.14 12.60 -7.38
C THR A 83 -0.13 11.22 -6.71
N HIS A 84 -1.20 10.86 -5.99
CA HIS A 84 -1.34 9.54 -5.36
C HIS A 84 -1.77 8.45 -6.36
N GLY A 85 -2.16 8.82 -7.59
CA GLY A 85 -2.62 7.87 -8.60
C GLY A 85 -3.81 7.06 -8.09
N ASP A 86 -3.69 5.74 -8.08
CA ASP A 86 -4.66 4.75 -7.57
C ASP A 86 -4.28 4.19 -6.19
N ARG A 87 -3.30 4.80 -5.51
CA ARG A 87 -2.73 4.29 -4.25
C ARG A 87 -3.44 4.88 -3.03
N PHE A 88 -4.76 4.79 -3.02
CA PHE A 88 -5.61 5.31 -1.96
C PHE A 88 -6.84 4.42 -1.74
N ILE A 89 -7.52 4.61 -0.62
CA ILE A 89 -8.86 4.07 -0.36
C ILE A 89 -9.75 5.25 0.01
N VAL A 90 -10.93 5.35 -0.58
CA VAL A 90 -11.92 6.33 -0.14
C VAL A 90 -12.75 5.69 0.95
N VAL A 91 -12.73 6.30 2.14
CA VAL A 91 -13.60 5.95 3.25
C VAL A 91 -14.74 6.96 3.27
N LEU A 92 -15.97 6.48 3.09
CA LEU A 92 -17.17 7.29 3.21
C LEU A 92 -17.81 7.03 4.58
N GLU A 93 -17.66 7.98 5.49
CA GLU A 93 -18.27 7.91 6.82
C GLU A 93 -19.65 8.57 6.83
N MET A 94 -20.66 7.79 7.23
CA MET A 94 -22.06 8.19 7.28
C MET A 94 -22.64 7.82 8.66
N GLY A 95 -22.23 8.57 9.68
CA GLY A 95 -22.61 8.31 11.07
C GLY A 95 -21.92 7.04 11.58
N ASN A 96 -22.70 5.98 11.86
CA ASN A 96 -22.16 4.70 12.35
C ASN A 96 -21.73 3.75 11.22
N PHE A 97 -21.93 4.13 9.97
CA PHE A 97 -21.60 3.32 8.80
C PHE A 97 -20.38 3.89 8.09
N SER A 98 -19.49 3.01 7.64
CA SER A 98 -18.35 3.37 6.80
C SER A 98 -18.33 2.47 5.58
N ASP A 99 -18.30 3.07 4.39
CA ASP A 99 -18.08 2.35 3.14
C ASP A 99 -16.64 2.56 2.67
N TYR A 100 -16.05 1.49 2.12
CA TYR A 100 -14.68 1.51 1.60
C TYR A 100 -14.71 1.33 0.09
N LEU A 101 -14.25 2.34 -0.64
CA LEU A 101 -14.14 2.31 -2.09
C LEU A 101 -12.68 2.17 -2.49
N VAL A 102 -12.38 1.07 -3.18
CA VAL A 102 -11.05 0.76 -3.71
C VAL A 102 -10.98 1.20 -5.17
N PRO A 103 -10.09 2.12 -5.56
CA PRO A 103 -9.95 2.54 -6.95
C PRO A 103 -9.44 1.38 -7.81
N LYS A 104 -9.91 1.31 -9.06
CA LYS A 104 -9.27 0.45 -10.07
C LYS A 104 -7.92 1.05 -10.49
N ALA A 105 -7.07 0.20 -11.08
CA ALA A 105 -5.76 0.61 -11.55
C ALA A 105 -5.84 1.85 -12.46
N GLY A 106 -5.02 2.86 -12.18
CA GLY A 106 -4.95 4.13 -12.91
C GLY A 106 -6.10 5.12 -12.66
N VAL A 107 -7.03 4.84 -11.74
CA VAL A 107 -8.12 5.76 -11.40
C VAL A 107 -7.67 6.74 -10.32
N THR A 108 -7.70 8.05 -10.63
CA THR A 108 -7.45 9.11 -9.64
C THR A 108 -8.66 9.40 -8.77
N LEU A 109 -8.47 10.15 -7.67
CA LEU A 109 -9.57 10.56 -6.79
C LEU A 109 -10.66 11.34 -7.53
N CYS A 110 -10.30 12.30 -8.39
CA CYS A 110 -11.29 12.98 -9.24
C CYS A 110 -12.00 12.00 -10.16
N GLY A 111 -11.23 11.08 -10.75
CA GLY A 111 -11.74 10.03 -11.62
C GLY A 111 -12.74 9.11 -10.91
N LEU A 112 -12.59 8.89 -9.61
CA LEU A 112 -13.54 8.15 -8.79
C LEU A 112 -14.76 9.01 -8.43
N LEU A 113 -14.55 10.19 -7.81
CA LEU A 113 -15.63 10.99 -7.21
C LEU A 113 -16.54 11.70 -8.22
N THR A 114 -16.07 11.97 -9.44
CA THR A 114 -16.83 12.74 -10.43
C THR A 114 -17.35 11.92 -11.60
N ASN A 115 -17.08 10.61 -11.61
CA ASN A 115 -17.39 9.80 -12.76
C ASN A 115 -18.83 9.26 -12.73
N PRO A 116 -19.59 9.42 -13.82
CA PRO A 116 -20.85 8.74 -13.98
C PRO A 116 -20.65 7.22 -14.03
N THR A 117 -21.69 6.52 -13.60
CA THR A 117 -21.65 5.12 -13.19
C THR A 117 -21.42 4.07 -14.27
N GLY A 118 -21.42 4.45 -15.55
CA GLY A 118 -21.22 3.52 -16.66
C GLY A 118 -19.83 2.88 -16.72
N ALA A 119 -18.80 3.46 -16.09
CA ALA A 119 -17.42 2.99 -16.23
C ALA A 119 -16.89 2.16 -15.05
N GLN A 120 -17.69 1.95 -13.98
CA GLN A 120 -17.30 1.20 -12.76
C GLN A 120 -15.83 1.41 -12.34
N ARG A 121 -15.46 2.61 -11.91
CA ARG A 121 -14.06 2.98 -11.64
C ARG A 121 -13.53 2.55 -10.28
N TYR A 122 -14.36 1.90 -9.48
CA TYR A 122 -14.03 1.49 -8.12
C TYR A 122 -14.77 0.20 -7.75
N LEU A 123 -14.27 -0.44 -6.71
CA LEU A 123 -14.83 -1.65 -6.10
C LEU A 123 -15.24 -1.33 -4.66
N TYR A 124 -16.24 -2.03 -4.16
CA TYR A 124 -16.64 -1.96 -2.76
C TYR A 124 -15.85 -2.99 -1.95
N ALA A 125 -15.32 -2.61 -0.79
CA ALA A 125 -14.80 -3.56 0.18
C ALA A 125 -15.71 -3.57 1.43
N PRO A 126 -16.23 -4.73 1.86
CA PRO A 126 -17.08 -4.84 3.05
C PRO A 126 -16.29 -4.74 4.36
N GLN A 127 -14.97 -4.82 4.30
CA GLN A 127 -14.05 -4.70 5.43
C GLN A 127 -13.03 -3.60 5.12
N ASP A 128 -12.53 -2.92 6.16
CA ASP A 128 -11.53 -1.87 6.03
C ASP A 128 -10.23 -2.43 5.41
N PRO A 129 -9.88 -2.03 4.17
CA PRO A 129 -8.72 -2.57 3.48
C PRO A 129 -7.38 -2.18 4.11
N ARG A 130 -7.37 -1.25 5.08
CA ARG A 130 -6.19 -0.84 5.83
C ARG A 130 -5.86 -1.81 6.98
N LYS A 131 -6.81 -2.66 7.38
CA LYS A 131 -6.62 -3.59 8.49
C LYS A 131 -5.88 -4.83 8.02
N ALA A 132 -4.96 -5.32 8.86
CA ALA A 132 -4.21 -6.55 8.61
C ALA A 132 -5.10 -7.81 8.50
N THR A 133 -6.34 -7.73 8.98
CA THR A 133 -7.33 -8.81 8.89
C THR A 133 -8.09 -8.85 7.57
N TRP A 134 -7.89 -7.85 6.69
CA TRP A 134 -8.59 -7.82 5.40
C TRP A 134 -8.05 -8.93 4.49
N ASP A 135 -8.97 -9.72 3.94
CA ASP A 135 -8.69 -10.87 3.07
C ASP A 135 -8.58 -10.50 1.57
N GLY A 136 -8.68 -9.21 1.24
CA GLY A 136 -8.68 -8.71 -0.14
C GLY A 136 -10.02 -8.82 -0.85
N HIS A 137 -11.09 -9.27 -0.15
CA HIS A 137 -12.39 -9.42 -0.78
C HIS A 137 -12.99 -8.07 -1.19
N THR A 138 -13.44 -7.98 -2.45
CA THR A 138 -14.10 -6.81 -3.02
C THR A 138 -15.28 -7.22 -3.89
N LEU A 139 -16.26 -6.32 -4.01
CA LEU A 139 -17.49 -6.51 -4.77
C LEU A 139 -17.60 -5.45 -5.87
N PRO A 140 -18.00 -5.82 -7.10
CA PRO A 140 -18.33 -4.84 -8.13
C PRO A 140 -19.61 -4.10 -7.73
N ILE A 141 -19.62 -2.78 -7.93
CA ILE A 141 -20.79 -1.96 -7.62
C ILE A 141 -21.62 -1.80 -8.89
N ALA A 142 -22.93 -2.01 -8.75
CA ALA A 142 -23.87 -1.78 -9.83
C ALA A 142 -23.82 -0.30 -10.27
N PRO A 143 -23.89 -0.03 -11.58
CA PRO A 143 -24.02 1.34 -12.05
C PRO A 143 -25.24 2.03 -11.43
N SER A 144 -25.10 3.26 -10.93
CA SER A 144 -26.23 4.12 -10.58
C SER A 144 -27.13 4.31 -11.80
N ARG A 145 -28.45 4.33 -11.53
CA ARG A 145 -29.48 4.72 -12.50
C ARG A 145 -29.44 6.22 -12.81
N TYR A 146 -28.73 7.00 -12.00
CA TYR A 146 -28.56 8.44 -12.17
C TYR A 146 -27.18 8.75 -12.71
N THR A 147 -27.13 9.56 -13.77
CA THR A 147 -25.88 10.02 -14.40
C THR A 147 -25.05 10.96 -13.51
N THR A 148 -25.61 11.38 -12.37
CA THR A 148 -25.01 12.38 -11.46
C THR A 148 -24.68 11.82 -10.07
N ALA A 149 -24.88 10.52 -9.84
CA ALA A 149 -24.58 9.89 -8.56
C ALA A 149 -23.53 8.79 -8.75
N LEU A 150 -22.63 8.67 -7.77
CA LEU A 150 -21.82 7.48 -7.62
C LEU A 150 -22.74 6.28 -7.38
N GLY A 151 -22.39 5.13 -7.95
CA GLY A 151 -23.14 3.88 -7.79
C GLY A 151 -22.97 3.38 -6.36
N GLY A 152 -23.99 2.70 -5.85
CA GLY A 152 -24.05 2.22 -4.47
C GLY A 152 -25.50 2.10 -4.04
N SER A 153 -25.90 0.89 -3.66
CA SER A 153 -27.27 0.37 -3.47
C SER A 153 -28.18 0.41 -4.72
N ALA A 154 -28.55 -0.78 -5.19
CA ALA A 154 -29.86 -0.99 -5.77
C ALA A 154 -30.90 -1.12 -4.64
#